data_AF-Q6VEK4-F1
#
_entry.id   AF-Q6VEK4-F1
#
_cell.length_a   1.000
_cell.length_b   1.000
_cell.length_c   1.000
_cell.angle_alpha   90.00
_cell.angle_beta   90.00
_cell.angle_gamma   90.00
#
_symmetry.space_group_name_H-M   'P 1'
#
loop_
_entity.id
_entity.type
_entity.pdbx_description
1 polymer ?
#
loop_
_entity_poly.entity_id
_entity_poly.type
_entity_poly.pdbx_seq_one_letter_code
_entity_poly.pdbx_strand_id
1 'polypeptide(L)'
;PRLGDIPEFFWYKQIEYGYDPQLIYYNGVGYSYRKNYYDYQTYGNFEMFNQIQNFFSRVYKVLETGFYKTADGVVIDLRKPEAIKFIGNYLQGNVDTYDKYFFNYFYMLSHMYFADVDFYDFEVFPNVFLNFETMMRDPFFYTFYKKFTDVFYQFKYYLKPYTQKDLVYEGIKIKDVSVSKLVTYYDIVDFDVTTLLNDKMTFVDGEFVWDKALLARQARLNHKPF
;
A
#
# COMPACT_ATOMS: atom_id res chain seq x y z
N PRO A 1 -1.36 -24.36 5.96
CA PRO A 1 -1.55 -23.37 7.04
C PRO A 1 -2.70 -22.42 6.71
N ARG A 2 -3.71 -22.29 7.60
CA ARG A 2 -4.69 -21.21 7.52
C ARG A 2 -4.05 -20.00 8.22
N LEU A 3 -3.81 -18.92 7.49
CA LEU A 3 -3.02 -17.78 7.96
C LEU A 3 -3.84 -16.78 8.80
N GLY A 4 -5.16 -16.93 8.88
CA GLY A 4 -6.02 -16.06 9.68
C GLY A 4 -6.13 -14.64 9.12
N ASP A 5 -6.51 -13.70 9.97
CA ASP A 5 -6.61 -12.28 9.64
C ASP A 5 -5.23 -11.61 9.67
N ILE A 6 -5.11 -10.49 8.94
CA ILE A 6 -3.91 -9.63 8.99
C ILE A 6 -3.75 -9.11 10.43
N PRO A 7 -2.56 -9.28 11.05
CA PRO A 7 -2.34 -8.87 12.43
C PRO A 7 -2.47 -7.36 12.59
N GLU A 8 -2.82 -6.92 13.80
CA GLU A 8 -2.86 -5.49 14.14
C GLU A 8 -1.46 -4.91 14.28
N PHE A 9 -1.29 -3.70 13.75
CA PHE A 9 -0.06 -2.93 13.93
C PHE A 9 -0.09 -2.13 15.24
N PHE A 10 0.90 -2.36 16.10
CA PHE A 10 1.10 -1.61 17.33
C PHE A 10 2.48 -0.95 17.31
N TRP A 11 2.50 0.37 17.50
CA TRP A 11 3.72 1.18 17.42
C TRP A 11 4.84 0.76 18.38
N TYR A 12 4.49 0.23 19.55
CA TYR A 12 5.42 -0.13 20.63
C TYR A 12 5.60 -1.64 20.77
N LYS A 13 5.31 -2.41 19.72
CA LYS A 13 5.44 -3.86 19.70
C LYS A 13 6.36 -4.27 18.57
N GLN A 14 7.20 -5.26 18.85
CA GLN A 14 8.03 -5.91 17.84
C GLN A 14 7.17 -6.54 16.74
N ILE A 15 7.65 -6.46 15.51
CA ILE A 15 7.03 -7.11 14.35
C ILE A 15 7.49 -8.56 14.32
N GLU A 16 6.58 -9.48 14.63
CA GLU A 16 6.86 -10.91 14.76
C GLU A 16 7.51 -11.50 13.50
N TYR A 17 6.92 -11.22 12.32
CA TYR A 17 7.38 -11.76 11.04
C TYR A 17 8.30 -10.77 10.31
N GLY A 18 9.55 -11.19 10.16
CA GLY A 18 10.55 -10.58 9.30
C GLY A 18 10.29 -10.87 7.82
N TYR A 19 11.14 -10.32 6.98
CA TYR A 19 11.10 -10.50 5.53
C TYR A 19 12.51 -10.38 4.94
N ASP A 20 12.91 -11.40 4.18
CA ASP A 20 14.12 -11.41 3.35
C ASP A 20 13.69 -11.29 1.88
N PRO A 21 13.96 -10.14 1.22
CA PRO A 21 13.49 -9.91 -0.14
C PRO A 21 14.10 -10.84 -1.19
N GLN A 22 15.30 -11.37 -0.96
CA GLN A 22 16.10 -12.06 -1.98
C GLN A 22 16.24 -11.24 -3.28
N LEU A 23 16.36 -9.92 -3.16
CA LEU A 23 16.51 -8.98 -4.28
C LEU A 23 17.89 -8.32 -4.24
N ILE A 24 18.41 -8.06 -5.44
CA ILE A 24 19.64 -7.29 -5.67
C ILE A 24 19.29 -6.16 -6.64
N TYR A 25 19.72 -4.94 -6.32
CA TYR A 25 19.51 -3.77 -7.16
C TYR A 25 20.46 -3.77 -8.36
N TYR A 26 20.20 -2.95 -9.37
CA TYR A 26 20.95 -3.00 -10.64
C TYR A 26 22.47 -2.76 -10.47
N ASN A 27 22.86 -2.04 -9.42
CA ASN A 27 24.25 -1.74 -9.09
C ASN A 27 24.93 -2.86 -8.26
N GLY A 28 24.25 -4.00 -8.04
CA GLY A 28 24.77 -5.14 -7.29
C GLY A 28 24.56 -5.07 -5.78
N VAL A 29 23.97 -3.99 -5.26
CA VAL A 29 23.69 -3.86 -3.82
C VAL A 29 22.42 -4.66 -3.47
N GLY A 30 22.51 -5.53 -2.47
CA GLY A 30 21.37 -6.30 -1.97
C GLY A 30 20.34 -5.43 -1.27
N TYR A 31 19.07 -5.82 -1.34
CA TYR A 31 18.01 -5.17 -0.56
C TYR A 31 18.19 -5.46 0.94
N SER A 32 17.87 -4.48 1.78
CA SER A 32 17.82 -4.68 3.23
C SER A 32 16.70 -5.65 3.60
N TYR A 33 16.94 -6.43 4.67
CA TYR A 33 16.00 -7.42 5.20
C TYR A 33 15.56 -7.02 6.61
N ARG A 34 14.36 -7.49 7.01
CA ARG A 34 13.87 -7.34 8.39
C ARG A 34 13.92 -8.69 9.08
N LYS A 35 14.61 -8.80 10.21
CA LYS A 35 14.59 -10.02 11.04
C LYS A 35 13.23 -10.21 11.73
N ASN A 36 12.93 -11.42 12.17
CA ASN A 36 11.79 -11.67 13.06
C ASN A 36 11.95 -10.89 14.38
N TYR A 37 10.83 -10.48 14.97
CA TYR A 37 10.77 -9.70 16.20
C TYR A 37 11.57 -8.38 16.12
N TYR A 38 11.55 -7.74 14.94
CA TYR A 38 12.23 -6.46 14.73
C TYR A 38 11.50 -5.33 15.49
N ASP A 39 12.29 -4.45 16.11
CA ASP A 39 11.80 -3.28 16.84
C ASP A 39 12.19 -2.01 16.09
N TYR A 40 11.18 -1.28 15.62
CA TYR A 40 11.38 0.01 14.95
C TYR A 40 11.64 1.15 15.95
N GLN A 41 11.20 1.03 17.21
CA GLN A 41 11.23 2.13 18.16
C GLN A 41 12.62 2.41 18.71
N THR A 42 13.34 1.36 19.14
CA THR A 42 14.56 1.55 19.97
C THR A 42 15.69 2.29 19.23
N TYR A 43 15.82 2.09 17.91
CA TYR A 43 16.92 2.62 17.12
C TYR A 43 16.48 3.50 15.94
N GLY A 44 15.17 3.70 15.77
CA GLY A 44 14.64 4.48 14.65
C GLY A 44 14.69 5.99 14.89
N ASN A 45 14.46 6.76 13.82
CA ASN A 45 14.29 8.21 13.91
C ASN A 45 13.02 8.56 14.72
N PHE A 46 13.21 8.97 15.99
CA PHE A 46 12.12 9.32 16.90
C PHE A 46 11.27 10.51 16.42
N GLU A 47 11.88 11.49 15.75
CA GLU A 47 11.16 12.64 15.24
C GLU A 47 10.18 12.21 14.14
N MET A 48 10.66 11.46 13.15
CA MET A 48 9.85 10.93 12.06
C MET A 48 8.77 9.97 12.60
N PHE A 49 9.12 9.09 13.53
CA PHE A 49 8.15 8.22 14.21
C PHE A 49 7.02 9.01 14.88
N ASN A 50 7.36 10.04 15.66
CA ASN A 50 6.38 10.90 16.31
C ASN A 50 5.49 11.64 15.30
N GLN A 51 6.05 12.08 14.16
CA GLN A 51 5.26 12.69 13.10
C GLN A 51 4.20 11.74 12.54
N ILE A 52 4.58 10.49 12.25
CA ILE A 52 3.67 9.46 11.72
C ILE A 52 2.60 9.11 12.76
N GLN A 53 2.98 8.92 14.03
CA GLN A 53 2.02 8.63 15.10
C GLN A 53 1.01 9.78 15.29
N ASN A 54 1.51 11.01 15.36
CA ASN A 54 0.68 12.21 15.53
C ASN A 54 -0.26 12.44 14.35
N PHE A 55 0.12 12.02 13.14
CA PHE A 55 -0.76 12.04 11.99
C PHE A 55 -2.01 11.16 12.24
N PHE A 56 -1.82 9.88 12.54
CA PHE A 56 -2.96 8.97 12.75
C PHE A 56 -3.83 9.41 13.93
N SER A 57 -3.23 9.82 15.04
CA SER A 57 -3.97 10.35 16.21
C SER A 57 -4.83 11.55 15.84
N ARG A 58 -4.33 12.46 14.99
CA ARG A 58 -5.10 13.61 14.50
C ARG A 58 -6.24 13.19 13.57
N VAL A 59 -6.00 12.26 12.65
CA VAL A 59 -7.03 11.73 11.75
C VAL A 59 -8.17 11.12 12.56
N TYR A 60 -7.87 10.26 13.53
CA TYR A 60 -8.91 9.65 14.38
C TYR A 60 -9.68 10.69 15.19
N LYS A 61 -8.99 11.69 15.75
CA LYS A 61 -9.65 12.81 16.47
C LYS A 61 -10.60 13.59 15.56
N VAL A 62 -10.20 13.86 14.32
CA VAL A 62 -11.03 14.55 13.34
C VAL A 62 -12.26 13.71 12.95
N LEU A 63 -12.11 12.40 12.79
CA LEU A 63 -13.24 11.50 12.57
C LEU A 63 -14.22 11.52 13.76
N GLU A 64 -13.71 11.51 14.98
CA GLU A 64 -14.51 11.55 16.21
C GLU A 64 -15.31 12.86 16.32
N THR A 65 -14.68 14.02 16.06
CA THR A 65 -15.37 15.32 16.09
C THR A 65 -16.48 15.42 15.04
N GLY A 66 -16.37 14.66 13.94
CA GLY A 66 -17.40 14.59 12.90
C GLY A 66 -17.36 15.73 11.88
N PHE A 67 -16.44 16.68 12.01
CA PHE A 67 -16.18 17.72 11.03
C PHE A 67 -14.71 18.15 11.09
N TYR A 68 -14.24 18.75 10.00
CA TYR A 68 -12.94 19.40 9.91
C TYR A 68 -13.11 20.85 9.45
N LYS A 69 -12.40 21.78 10.09
CA LYS A 69 -12.37 23.18 9.69
C LYS A 69 -10.99 23.49 9.10
N THR A 70 -10.97 23.90 7.84
CA THR A 70 -9.75 24.26 7.11
C THR A 70 -9.22 25.64 7.57
N ALA A 71 -7.97 25.94 7.22
CA ALA A 71 -7.33 27.23 7.55
C ALA A 71 -8.07 28.45 6.96
N ASP A 72 -8.64 28.32 5.77
CA ASP A 72 -9.48 29.34 5.11
C ASP A 72 -10.92 29.39 5.65
N GLY A 73 -11.25 28.54 6.63
CA GLY A 73 -12.52 28.58 7.37
C GLY A 73 -13.64 27.70 6.80
N VAL A 74 -13.39 26.95 5.72
CA VAL A 74 -14.34 25.98 5.17
C VAL A 74 -14.55 24.84 6.16
N VAL A 75 -15.80 24.45 6.38
CA VAL A 75 -16.16 23.34 7.25
C VAL A 75 -16.57 22.14 6.40
N ILE A 76 -15.88 21.03 6.60
CA ILE A 76 -16.12 19.76 5.94
C ILE A 76 -16.82 18.84 6.93
N ASP A 77 -18.07 18.49 6.65
CA ASP A 77 -18.88 17.59 7.46
C ASP A 77 -18.53 16.13 7.12
N LEU A 78 -17.97 15.41 8.11
CA LEU A 78 -17.54 14.02 7.97
C LEU A 78 -18.67 13.03 8.27
N ARG A 79 -19.90 13.50 8.47
CA ARG A 79 -21.11 12.66 8.57
C ARG A 79 -21.78 12.44 7.21
N LYS A 80 -21.16 12.95 6.15
CA LYS A 80 -21.64 12.83 4.77
C LYS A 80 -20.76 11.88 3.95
N PRO A 81 -21.32 11.01 3.09
CA PRO A 81 -20.56 10.05 2.30
C PRO A 81 -19.47 10.69 1.42
N GLU A 82 -19.70 11.90 0.91
CA GLU A 82 -18.79 12.62 0.02
C GLU A 82 -17.47 12.99 0.69
N ALA A 83 -17.45 13.06 2.03
CA ALA A 83 -16.25 13.30 2.82
C ALA A 83 -15.20 12.18 2.72
N ILE A 84 -15.56 11.02 2.14
CA ILE A 84 -14.59 9.97 1.81
C ILE A 84 -13.45 10.49 0.93
N LYS A 85 -13.73 11.42 0.00
CA LYS A 85 -12.71 12.02 -0.87
C LYS A 85 -11.72 12.85 -0.06
N PHE A 86 -12.23 13.63 0.88
CA PHE A 86 -11.40 14.41 1.81
C PHE A 86 -10.49 13.49 2.62
N ILE A 87 -11.03 12.44 3.22
CA ILE A 87 -10.25 11.48 4.02
C ILE A 87 -9.21 10.77 3.16
N GLY A 88 -9.58 10.32 1.96
CA GLY A 88 -8.67 9.67 1.03
C GLY A 88 -7.51 10.58 0.61
N ASN A 89 -7.79 11.84 0.27
CA ASN A 89 -6.75 12.81 -0.07
C ASN A 89 -5.78 13.03 1.09
N TYR A 90 -6.31 13.20 2.31
CA TYR A 90 -5.49 13.38 3.52
C TYR A 90 -4.68 12.14 3.87
N LEU A 91 -5.24 10.94 3.71
CA LEU A 91 -4.53 9.67 3.91
C LEU A 91 -3.51 9.36 2.80
N GLN A 92 -3.61 9.98 1.64
CA GLN A 92 -2.56 9.86 0.63
C GLN A 92 -1.50 10.95 0.78
N GLY A 93 -1.89 12.12 1.31
CA GLY A 93 -1.07 13.33 1.25
C GLY A 93 -0.88 13.83 -0.18
N ASN A 94 -1.88 13.65 -1.04
CA ASN A 94 -1.79 13.98 -2.46
C ASN A 94 -1.93 15.49 -2.73
N VAL A 95 -1.78 15.89 -4.00
CA VAL A 95 -1.84 17.30 -4.43
C VAL A 95 -3.16 18.00 -4.10
N ASP A 96 -4.25 17.22 -4.01
CA ASP A 96 -5.61 17.68 -3.69
C ASP A 96 -5.87 17.79 -2.17
N THR A 97 -4.85 17.61 -1.34
CA THR A 97 -4.94 17.86 0.09
C THR A 97 -5.08 19.36 0.34
N TYR A 98 -6.23 19.77 0.89
CA TYR A 98 -6.57 21.18 1.13
C TYR A 98 -5.58 21.86 2.08
N ASP A 99 -5.33 21.25 3.24
CA ASP A 99 -4.45 21.82 4.26
C ASP A 99 -3.08 21.13 4.29
N LYS A 100 -2.20 21.63 3.42
CA LYS A 100 -0.83 21.15 3.23
C LYS A 100 0.06 21.40 4.44
N TYR A 101 -0.28 22.34 5.32
CA TYR A 101 0.58 22.73 6.43
C TYR A 101 0.59 21.69 7.55
N PHE A 102 -0.52 20.96 7.73
CA PHE A 102 -0.71 20.11 8.91
C PHE A 102 -0.58 18.60 8.65
N PHE A 103 -0.60 18.14 7.40
CA PHE A 103 -0.73 16.71 7.07
C PHE A 103 0.20 16.19 5.96
N ASN A 104 1.16 16.99 5.51
CA ASN A 104 1.94 16.62 4.34
C ASN A 104 2.96 15.49 4.61
N TYR A 105 3.04 14.60 3.62
CA TYR A 105 4.07 13.56 3.42
C TYR A 105 4.11 12.38 4.39
N PHE A 106 3.16 12.20 5.31
CA PHE A 106 3.21 11.06 6.24
C PHE A 106 3.31 9.69 5.55
N TYR A 107 2.69 9.54 4.38
CA TYR A 107 2.81 8.34 3.53
C TYR A 107 4.28 8.09 3.20
N MET A 108 4.96 9.09 2.66
CA MET A 108 6.39 9.03 2.34
C MET A 108 7.24 8.86 3.62
N LEU A 109 6.93 9.57 4.70
CA LEU A 109 7.62 9.43 6.00
C LEU A 109 7.52 8.01 6.54
N SER A 110 6.37 7.36 6.38
CA SER A 110 6.20 5.98 6.81
C SER A 110 7.12 5.03 6.05
N HIS A 111 7.21 5.19 4.72
CA HIS A 111 8.10 4.35 3.91
C HIS A 111 9.57 4.64 4.19
N MET A 112 9.95 5.90 4.34
CA MET A 112 11.30 6.31 4.76
C MET A 112 11.66 5.71 6.13
N TYR A 113 10.78 5.84 7.12
CA TYR A 113 11.00 5.29 8.45
C TYR A 113 11.15 3.77 8.44
N PHE A 114 10.33 3.05 7.68
CA PHE A 114 10.45 1.59 7.61
C PHE A 114 11.63 1.09 6.77
N ALA A 115 12.14 1.94 5.89
CA ALA A 115 13.32 1.69 5.08
C ALA A 115 14.63 2.17 5.71
N ASP A 116 14.57 2.82 6.88
CA ASP A 116 15.72 3.43 7.57
C ASP A 116 16.40 4.51 6.72
N VAL A 117 15.61 5.45 6.20
CA VAL A 117 16.04 6.54 5.30
C VAL A 117 15.64 7.89 5.88
N ASP A 118 16.54 8.85 5.84
CA ASP A 118 16.32 10.23 6.27
C ASP A 118 16.19 11.23 5.11
N PHE A 119 15.65 12.41 5.40
CA PHE A 119 15.34 13.44 4.39
C PHE A 119 16.54 13.92 3.57
N TYR A 120 17.73 13.84 4.16
CA TYR A 120 18.96 14.39 3.59
C TYR A 120 19.85 13.30 2.99
N ASP A 121 19.39 12.04 2.99
CA ASP A 121 20.16 10.94 2.44
C ASP A 121 20.23 11.05 0.92
N PHE A 122 21.45 11.22 0.41
CA PHE A 122 21.74 11.16 -1.02
C PHE A 122 21.97 9.74 -1.51
N GLU A 123 22.45 8.85 -0.63
CA GLU A 123 22.72 7.45 -0.92
C GLU A 123 21.87 6.59 0.01
N VAL A 124 20.99 5.79 -0.58
CA VAL A 124 20.00 5.00 0.13
C VAL A 124 20.19 3.53 -0.18
N PHE A 125 20.23 2.70 0.86
CA PHE A 125 20.23 1.25 0.67
C PHE A 125 18.89 0.80 0.07
N PRO A 126 18.88 -0.08 -0.94
CA PRO A 126 17.64 -0.59 -1.51
C PRO A 126 16.79 -1.24 -0.43
N ASN A 127 15.52 -0.87 -0.37
CA ASN A 127 14.54 -1.45 0.54
C ASN A 127 13.21 -1.60 -0.21
N VAL A 128 12.46 -2.66 0.12
CA VAL A 128 11.22 -2.97 -0.58
C VAL A 128 10.13 -1.92 -0.41
N PHE A 129 10.13 -1.15 0.69
CA PHE A 129 9.19 -0.06 0.92
C PHE A 129 9.47 1.19 0.07
N LEU A 130 10.63 1.30 -0.57
CA LEU A 130 10.95 2.49 -1.36
C LEU A 130 10.39 2.45 -2.79
N ASN A 131 9.81 1.33 -3.22
CA ASN A 131 9.28 1.15 -4.58
C ASN A 131 7.92 0.44 -4.57
N PHE A 132 6.98 0.90 -5.40
CA PHE A 132 5.63 0.32 -5.52
C PHE A 132 5.65 -1.13 -6.03
N GLU A 133 6.61 -1.43 -6.88
CA GLU A 133 6.85 -2.73 -7.52
C GLU A 133 7.29 -3.80 -6.50
N THR A 134 7.83 -3.40 -5.36
CA THR A 134 8.39 -4.31 -4.35
C THR A 134 7.68 -4.30 -3.02
N MET A 135 7.02 -3.21 -2.62
CA MET A 135 6.49 -3.05 -1.25
C MET A 135 5.49 -4.14 -0.86
N MET A 136 4.64 -4.58 -1.81
CA MET A 136 3.62 -5.60 -1.56
C MET A 136 4.18 -7.02 -1.35
N ARG A 137 5.50 -7.22 -1.54
CA ARG A 137 6.16 -8.51 -1.30
C ARG A 137 6.40 -8.76 0.19
N ASP A 138 6.49 -7.71 1.01
CA ASP A 138 6.68 -7.81 2.44
C ASP A 138 5.32 -7.95 3.17
N PRO A 139 5.09 -9.00 3.99
CA PRO A 139 3.87 -9.13 4.78
C PRO A 139 3.55 -7.90 5.67
N PHE A 140 4.58 -7.18 6.13
CA PHE A 140 4.41 -5.99 6.95
C PHE A 140 3.73 -4.83 6.21
N PHE A 141 3.82 -4.80 4.87
CA PHE A 141 3.03 -3.87 4.07
C PHE A 141 1.55 -3.97 4.41
N TYR A 142 0.98 -5.18 4.40
CA TYR A 142 -0.44 -5.38 4.68
C TYR A 142 -0.79 -5.04 6.14
N THR A 143 0.08 -5.39 7.08
CA THR A 143 -0.07 -5.07 8.51
C THR A 143 -0.11 -3.56 8.75
N PHE A 144 0.81 -2.80 8.15
CA PHE A 144 0.84 -1.35 8.29
C PHE A 144 -0.30 -0.68 7.53
N TYR A 145 -0.56 -1.08 6.28
CA TYR A 145 -1.61 -0.49 5.45
C TYR A 145 -3.03 -0.76 5.99
N LYS A 146 -3.20 -1.80 6.83
CA LYS A 146 -4.43 -2.01 7.59
C LYS A 146 -4.84 -0.76 8.38
N LYS A 147 -3.88 0.01 8.93
CA LYS A 147 -4.15 1.28 9.63
C LYS A 147 -4.96 2.28 8.79
N PHE A 148 -4.71 2.34 7.48
CA PHE A 148 -5.43 3.21 6.56
C PHE A 148 -6.85 2.69 6.33
N THR A 149 -6.98 1.38 6.14
CA THR A 149 -8.29 0.73 6.01
C THR A 149 -9.13 0.91 7.27
N ASP A 150 -8.54 0.85 8.46
CA ASP A 150 -9.23 1.08 9.74
C ASP A 150 -9.78 2.50 9.84
N VAL A 151 -9.04 3.51 9.36
CA VAL A 151 -9.56 4.89 9.27
C VAL A 151 -10.81 4.93 8.38
N PHE A 152 -10.79 4.27 7.22
CA PHE A 152 -11.96 4.20 6.35
C PHE A 152 -13.13 3.45 6.98
N TYR A 153 -12.88 2.36 7.72
CA TYR A 153 -13.93 1.65 8.45
C TYR A 153 -14.55 2.50 9.55
N GLN A 154 -13.72 3.20 10.34
CA GLN A 154 -14.23 4.11 11.37
C GLN A 154 -15.04 5.26 10.78
N PHE A 155 -14.57 5.85 9.67
CA PHE A 155 -15.37 6.84 8.94
C PHE A 155 -16.73 6.29 8.51
N LYS A 156 -16.75 5.11 7.89
CA LYS A 156 -17.99 4.46 7.44
C LYS A 156 -18.93 4.16 8.62
N TYR A 157 -18.40 3.83 9.80
CA TYR A 157 -19.18 3.60 11.01
C TYR A 157 -19.96 4.85 11.45
N TYR A 158 -19.46 6.03 11.13
CA TYR A 158 -20.10 7.30 11.44
C TYR A 158 -21.14 7.77 10.42
N LEU A 159 -21.22 7.10 9.27
CA LEU A 159 -22.23 7.39 8.27
C LEU A 159 -23.57 6.76 8.66
N LYS A 160 -24.67 7.39 8.23
CA LYS A 160 -26.00 6.81 8.39
C LYS A 160 -26.06 5.50 7.60
N PRO A 161 -26.40 4.36 8.24
CA PRO A 161 -26.59 3.11 7.52
C PRO A 161 -27.71 3.24 6.48
N TYR A 162 -27.57 2.51 5.37
CA TYR A 162 -28.64 2.41 4.39
C TYR A 162 -29.92 1.89 5.06
N THR A 163 -31.03 2.56 4.79
CA THR A 163 -32.35 2.09 5.15
C THR A 163 -32.85 1.06 4.15
N GLN A 164 -33.90 0.33 4.50
CA GLN A 164 -34.55 -0.60 3.57
C GLN A 164 -34.95 0.10 2.26
N LYS A 165 -35.44 1.35 2.33
CA LYS A 165 -35.84 2.12 1.15
C LYS A 165 -34.67 2.47 0.23
N ASP A 166 -33.46 2.61 0.78
CA ASP A 166 -32.26 2.90 0.01
C ASP A 166 -31.74 1.65 -0.73
N LEU A 167 -32.09 0.45 -0.26
CA LEU A 167 -31.61 -0.83 -0.78
C LEU A 167 -32.63 -1.58 -1.64
N VAL A 168 -33.92 -1.37 -1.41
CA VAL A 168 -34.99 -2.03 -2.17
C VAL A 168 -35.08 -1.43 -3.56
N TYR A 169 -34.99 -2.29 -4.56
CA TYR A 169 -35.39 -1.95 -5.92
C TYR A 169 -36.79 -2.49 -6.18
N GLU A 170 -37.80 -1.60 -6.17
CA GLU A 170 -39.20 -2.00 -6.31
C GLU A 170 -39.47 -2.71 -7.64
N GLY A 171 -40.28 -3.78 -7.58
CA GLY A 171 -40.61 -4.60 -8.75
C GLY A 171 -39.51 -5.57 -9.20
N ILE A 172 -38.29 -5.48 -8.66
CA ILE A 172 -37.20 -6.42 -8.95
C ILE A 172 -37.04 -7.41 -7.81
N LYS A 173 -37.02 -8.70 -8.17
CA LYS A 173 -36.71 -9.79 -7.24
C LYS A 173 -35.73 -10.74 -7.90
N ILE A 174 -34.58 -10.93 -7.26
CA ILE A 174 -33.65 -12.01 -7.61
C ILE A 174 -34.33 -13.32 -7.19
N LYS A 175 -34.68 -14.16 -8.17
CA LYS A 175 -35.37 -15.45 -7.92
C LYS A 175 -34.39 -16.61 -7.73
N ASP A 176 -33.29 -16.57 -8.45
CA ASP A 176 -32.26 -17.60 -8.44
C ASP A 176 -30.90 -16.97 -8.81
N VAL A 177 -29.83 -17.53 -8.25
CA VAL A 177 -28.45 -17.17 -8.61
C VAL A 177 -27.68 -18.48 -8.78
N SER A 178 -27.30 -18.79 -10.01
CA SER A 178 -26.47 -19.95 -10.34
C SER A 178 -25.06 -19.49 -10.71
N VAL A 179 -24.05 -20.08 -10.08
CA VAL A 179 -22.64 -19.89 -10.46
C VAL A 179 -22.09 -21.25 -10.85
N SER A 180 -21.36 -21.32 -11.96
CA SER A 180 -20.72 -22.57 -12.36
C SER A 180 -19.50 -22.85 -11.47
N LYS A 181 -18.80 -23.96 -11.72
CA LYS A 181 -17.77 -24.46 -10.81
C LYS A 181 -16.57 -23.51 -10.76
N LEU A 182 -16.29 -22.95 -9.57
CA LEU A 182 -15.09 -22.18 -9.31
C LEU A 182 -13.88 -23.10 -9.13
N VAL A 183 -12.90 -23.00 -10.03
CA VAL A 183 -11.67 -23.81 -10.00
C VAL A 183 -10.47 -22.92 -10.23
N THR A 184 -9.54 -22.91 -9.26
CA THR A 184 -8.23 -22.28 -9.39
C THR A 184 -7.15 -23.31 -9.73
N TYR A 185 -6.09 -22.86 -10.37
CA TYR A 185 -4.91 -23.65 -10.70
C TYR A 185 -3.70 -22.72 -10.85
N TYR A 186 -2.50 -23.30 -10.91
CA TYR A 186 -1.31 -22.55 -11.30
C TYR A 186 -1.06 -22.74 -12.79
N ASP A 187 -0.86 -21.63 -13.50
CA ASP A 187 -0.52 -21.58 -14.91
C ASP A 187 0.92 -21.11 -15.09
N ILE A 188 1.60 -21.60 -16.11
CA ILE A 188 2.99 -21.24 -16.39
C ILE A 188 2.98 -20.03 -17.33
N VAL A 189 3.53 -18.91 -16.85
CA VAL A 189 3.61 -17.66 -17.60
C VAL A 189 5.07 -17.33 -17.84
N ASP A 190 5.40 -17.06 -19.10
CA ASP A 190 6.69 -16.51 -19.52
C ASP A 190 6.54 -14.98 -19.69
N PHE A 191 7.50 -14.22 -19.19
CA PHE A 191 7.57 -12.78 -19.39
C PHE A 191 8.98 -12.33 -19.72
N ASP A 192 9.07 -11.31 -20.58
CA ASP A 192 10.33 -10.80 -21.10
C ASP A 192 11.10 -10.02 -20.01
N VAL A 193 12.32 -10.45 -19.74
CA VAL A 193 13.28 -9.82 -18.82
C VAL A 193 14.61 -9.51 -19.53
N THR A 194 14.55 -9.34 -20.85
CA THR A 194 15.70 -9.03 -21.71
C THR A 194 16.43 -7.75 -21.27
N THR A 195 15.73 -6.82 -20.63
CA THR A 195 16.33 -5.61 -20.02
C THR A 195 17.36 -5.91 -18.92
N LEU A 196 17.38 -7.13 -18.37
CA LEU A 196 18.39 -7.57 -17.40
C LEU A 196 19.69 -8.02 -18.06
N LEU A 197 19.71 -8.23 -19.38
CA LEU A 197 20.92 -8.56 -20.11
C LEU A 197 21.77 -7.30 -20.26
N ASN A 198 22.96 -7.32 -19.66
CA ASN A 198 23.99 -6.30 -19.92
C ASN A 198 24.73 -6.64 -21.22
N ASP A 199 24.06 -6.43 -22.35
CA ASP A 199 24.59 -6.71 -23.70
C ASP A 199 24.45 -5.48 -24.61
N LYS A 200 25.09 -5.53 -25.78
CA LYS A 200 25.08 -4.45 -26.78
C LYS A 200 24.23 -4.84 -27.97
N MET A 201 23.57 -3.85 -28.58
CA MET A 201 22.96 -4.03 -29.89
C MET A 201 24.01 -4.47 -30.92
N THR A 202 23.63 -5.40 -31.78
CA THR A 202 24.44 -5.87 -32.91
C THR A 202 24.11 -5.04 -34.15
N PHE A 203 25.10 -4.83 -35.02
CA PHE A 203 24.89 -4.10 -36.28
C PHE A 203 24.77 -5.10 -37.42
N VAL A 204 23.58 -5.20 -38.01
CA VAL A 204 23.23 -6.16 -39.06
C VAL A 204 22.56 -5.40 -40.19
N ASP A 205 23.05 -5.59 -41.42
CA ASP A 205 22.49 -5.01 -42.65
C ASP A 205 22.22 -3.49 -42.62
N GLY A 206 23.06 -2.73 -41.90
CA GLY A 206 22.94 -1.28 -41.82
C GLY A 206 22.10 -0.77 -40.64
N GLU A 207 21.54 -1.65 -39.82
CA GLU A 207 20.70 -1.31 -38.67
C GLU A 207 21.24 -1.90 -37.36
N PHE A 208 21.01 -1.19 -36.25
CA PHE A 208 21.26 -1.73 -34.92
C PHE A 208 20.05 -2.56 -34.48
N VAL A 209 20.27 -3.85 -34.24
CA VAL A 209 19.24 -4.80 -33.82
C VAL A 209 19.59 -5.39 -32.45
N TRP A 210 18.55 -5.77 -31.72
CA TRP A 210 18.68 -6.56 -30.51
C TRP A 210 18.26 -7.99 -30.83
N ASP A 211 19.21 -8.92 -30.85
CA ASP A 211 19.05 -10.27 -31.40
C ASP A 211 18.89 -11.37 -30.34
N LYS A 212 18.75 -11.00 -29.07
CA LYS A 212 18.61 -11.93 -27.93
C LYS A 212 17.31 -11.70 -27.19
N ALA A 213 16.74 -12.77 -26.64
CA ALA A 213 15.61 -12.67 -25.71
C ALA A 213 15.94 -13.46 -24.44
N LEU A 214 15.63 -12.89 -23.28
CA LEU A 214 15.65 -13.58 -22.00
C LEU A 214 14.23 -13.58 -21.43
N LEU A 215 13.68 -14.78 -21.23
CA LEU A 215 12.35 -14.95 -20.66
C LEU A 215 12.46 -15.55 -19.25
N ALA A 216 11.76 -14.97 -18.30
CA ALA A 216 11.54 -15.56 -16.98
C ALA A 216 10.23 -16.34 -16.99
N ARG A 217 10.26 -17.57 -16.44
CA ARG A 217 9.11 -18.47 -16.36
C ARG A 217 8.64 -18.61 -14.92
N GLN A 218 7.36 -18.37 -14.66
CA GLN A 218 6.78 -18.48 -13.32
C GLN A 218 5.40 -19.13 -13.32
N ALA A 219 5.14 -19.99 -12.33
CA ALA A 219 3.80 -20.45 -12.01
C ALA A 219 2.98 -19.33 -11.33
N ARG A 220 1.88 -18.90 -11.95
CA ARG A 220 0.99 -17.84 -11.44
C ARG A 220 -0.41 -18.39 -11.22
N LEU A 221 -1.09 -17.87 -10.18
CA LEU A 221 -2.47 -18.26 -9.88
C LEU A 221 -3.39 -17.85 -11.04
N ASN A 222 -4.23 -18.79 -11.49
CA ASN A 222 -5.24 -18.59 -12.53
C ASN A 222 -6.55 -19.31 -12.14
N HIS A 223 -7.63 -19.08 -12.89
CA HIS A 223 -8.92 -19.75 -12.69
C HIS A 223 -9.58 -20.15 -14.01
N LYS A 224 -10.47 -21.15 -13.96
CA LYS A 224 -11.31 -21.48 -15.13
C LYS A 224 -12.41 -20.43 -15.29
N PRO A 225 -12.88 -20.15 -16.52
CA PRO A 225 -14.08 -19.35 -16.73
C PRO A 225 -15.27 -19.96 -15.98
N PHE A 226 -16.15 -19.13 -15.43
CA PHE A 226 -17.33 -19.58 -14.68
C PHE A 226 -18.58 -18.76 -14.97
#